data_AF-A0A523BCD0-F1
#
_entry.id   AF-A0A523BCD0-F1
#
_cell.length_a   1.000
_cell.length_b   1.000
_cell.length_c   1.000
_cell.angle_alpha   90.00
_cell.angle_beta   90.00
_cell.angle_gamma   90.00
#
_symmetry.space_group_name_H-M   'P 1'
#
loop_
_entity.id
_entity.type
_entity.pdbx_description
1 polymer ?
#
loop_
_entity_poly.entity_id
_entity_poly.type
_entity_poly.pdbx_seq_one_letter_code
_entity_poly.pdbx_strand_id
1 'polypeptide(L)'
;ISLAGLFLNAYSKSLSYNPKIEIIDARAISWAGGTLIKLNIANVGNVKLTLNSISIKGIQTYPLSKTLEISQNYEFETNILSQPIGTKLTIIASASTPDGKTIEVIKNVEVMP
;
A
#
# COMPACT_ATOMS: atom_id res chain seq x y z
N ILE A 1 41.77 -1.65 37.23
CA ILE A 1 40.48 -1.43 36.52
C ILE A 1 40.56 -2.28 35.25
N SER A 2 39.82 -3.38 35.20
CA SER A 2 39.95 -4.39 34.14
C SER A 2 39.36 -3.88 32.83
N LEU A 3 40.18 -3.88 31.78
CA LEU A 3 39.90 -3.45 30.41
C LEU A 3 39.11 -4.53 29.61
N ALA A 4 38.22 -5.25 30.29
CA ALA A 4 37.47 -6.40 29.75
C ALA A 4 35.94 -6.22 29.84
N GLY A 5 35.46 -4.98 29.90
CA GLY A 5 34.03 -4.65 29.88
C GLY A 5 33.52 -4.08 28.55
N LEU A 6 34.38 -3.96 27.53
CA LEU A 6 34.11 -3.26 26.28
C LEU A 6 33.66 -4.15 25.12
N PHE A 7 33.06 -5.30 25.44
CA PHE A 7 32.27 -6.06 24.47
C PHE A 7 30.89 -6.28 25.05
N LEU A 8 30.18 -5.18 25.29
CA LEU A 8 28.73 -5.18 25.11
C LEU A 8 28.52 -5.69 23.69
N ASN A 9 28.17 -6.96 23.59
CA ASN A 9 27.59 -7.62 22.44
C ASN A 9 26.40 -6.78 21.99
N ALA A 10 26.68 -5.76 21.18
CA ALA A 10 25.70 -5.13 20.33
C ALA A 10 25.34 -6.21 19.31
N TYR A 11 24.44 -7.12 19.71
CA TYR A 11 23.58 -7.84 18.79
C TYR A 11 22.75 -6.78 18.07
N SER A 12 23.36 -6.10 17.11
CA SER A 12 22.63 -5.47 16.03
C SER A 12 21.97 -6.63 15.30
N LYS A 13 20.72 -6.94 15.67
CA LYS A 13 19.81 -7.61 14.75
C LYS A 13 19.77 -6.68 13.54
N SER A 14 20.56 -6.98 12.52
CA SER A 14 20.40 -6.41 11.19
C SER A 14 18.92 -6.56 10.87
N LEU A 15 18.16 -5.47 10.89
CA LEU A 15 16.79 -5.49 10.40
C LEU A 15 16.92 -5.89 8.93
N SER A 16 16.62 -7.16 8.64
CA SER A 16 16.62 -7.67 7.28
C SER A 16 15.81 -6.73 6.40
N TYR A 17 16.39 -6.25 5.31
CA TYR A 17 15.72 -5.38 4.34
C TYR A 17 14.39 -6.02 3.92
N ASN A 18 13.26 -5.41 4.29
CA ASN A 18 11.92 -5.98 4.14
C ASN A 18 10.93 -4.90 3.63
N PRO A 19 10.98 -4.57 2.32
CA PRO A 19 9.99 -3.72 1.69
C PRO A 19 8.64 -4.44 1.61
N LYS A 20 7.60 -3.84 2.19
CA LYS A 20 6.25 -4.41 2.15
C LYS A 20 5.18 -3.32 2.23
N ILE A 21 4.21 -3.40 1.34
CA ILE A 21 3.03 -2.55 1.30
C ILE A 21 1.77 -3.41 1.41
N GLU A 22 0.71 -2.87 2.00
CA GLU A 22 -0.56 -3.57 2.18
C GLU A 22 -1.76 -2.63 1.98
N ILE A 23 -2.85 -3.16 1.40
CA ILE A 23 -4.15 -2.46 1.37
C ILE A 23 -4.94 -2.96 2.59
N ILE A 24 -4.95 -2.17 3.66
CA ILE A 24 -5.53 -2.54 4.96
C ILE A 24 -7.06 -2.41 4.99
N ASP A 25 -7.61 -1.44 4.26
CA ASP A 25 -9.05 -1.33 4.02
C ASP A 25 -9.31 -1.00 2.55
N ALA A 26 -10.37 -1.59 2.00
CA ALA A 26 -10.81 -1.33 0.63
C ALA A 26 -12.31 -1.49 0.52
N ARG A 27 -12.98 -0.46 0.01
CA ARG A 27 -14.43 -0.42 -0.18
C ARG A 27 -14.75 0.08 -1.58
N ALA A 28 -15.73 -0.55 -2.21
CA ALA A 28 -16.35 -0.10 -3.44
C ALA A 28 -17.85 0.10 -3.17
N ILE A 29 -18.34 1.31 -3.33
CA ILE A 29 -19.69 1.71 -2.93
C ILE A 29 -20.41 2.25 -4.16
N SER A 30 -21.53 1.62 -4.52
CA SER A 30 -22.43 2.14 -5.55
C SER A 30 -23.15 3.37 -5.02
N TRP A 31 -23.16 4.44 -5.80
CA TRP A 31 -23.86 5.68 -5.42
C TRP A 31 -24.39 6.38 -6.66
N ALA A 32 -25.18 7.43 -6.47
CA ALA A 32 -25.84 8.14 -7.58
C ALA A 32 -24.88 8.63 -8.68
N GLY A 33 -23.61 8.92 -8.33
CA GLY A 33 -22.58 9.39 -9.26
C GLY A 33 -21.68 8.31 -9.86
N GLY A 34 -21.92 7.02 -9.61
CA GLY A 34 -21.11 5.92 -10.12
C GLY A 34 -20.70 4.92 -9.04
N THR A 35 -19.43 4.54 -9.01
CA THR A 35 -18.88 3.68 -7.95
C THR A 35 -17.71 4.38 -7.27
N LEU A 36 -17.88 4.66 -5.97
CA LEU A 36 -16.87 5.28 -5.14
C LEU A 36 -15.92 4.21 -4.59
N ILE A 37 -14.64 4.39 -4.83
CA ILE A 37 -13.57 3.53 -4.33
C ILE A 37 -12.86 4.26 -3.21
N LYS A 38 -12.80 3.63 -2.02
CA LYS A 38 -12.05 4.10 -0.87
C LYS A 38 -11.03 3.06 -0.47
N LEU A 39 -9.77 3.47 -0.32
CA LEU A 39 -8.66 2.60 0.03
C LEU A 39 -7.84 3.23 1.15
N ASN A 40 -7.33 2.37 2.02
CA ASN A 40 -6.28 2.73 2.96
C ASN A 40 -5.09 1.81 2.74
N ILE A 41 -3.95 2.40 2.40
CA ILE A 41 -2.73 1.71 1.99
C ILE A 41 -1.65 2.00 3.03
N ALA A 42 -1.01 0.96 3.55
CA ALA A 42 -0.03 1.04 4.61
C ALA A 42 1.35 0.55 4.16
N ASN A 43 2.40 1.26 4.55
CA ASN A 43 3.75 0.73 4.53
C ASN A 43 3.98 -0.12 5.79
N VAL A 44 3.89 -1.44 5.65
CA VAL A 44 4.08 -2.42 6.73
C VAL A 44 5.50 -3.02 6.74
N GLY A 45 6.36 -2.54 5.85
CA GLY A 45 7.77 -2.91 5.79
C GLY A 45 8.64 -2.11 6.75
N ASN A 46 9.95 -2.28 6.64
CA ASN A 46 10.94 -1.52 7.42
C ASN A 46 11.76 -0.54 6.56
N VAL A 47 11.27 -0.21 5.38
CA VAL A 47 11.90 0.73 4.46
C VAL A 47 10.87 1.69 3.89
N LYS A 48 11.32 2.90 3.62
CA LYS A 48 10.53 3.94 2.97
C LYS A 48 10.11 3.52 1.56
N LEU A 49 8.89 3.84 1.17
CA LEU A 49 8.34 3.47 -0.14
C LEU A 49 7.80 4.71 -0.86
N THR A 50 7.77 4.67 -2.19
CA THR A 50 7.06 5.66 -3.02
C THR A 50 5.90 4.95 -3.70
N LEU A 51 4.67 5.30 -3.35
CA LEU A 51 3.47 4.82 -4.01
C LEU A 51 3.37 5.46 -5.41
N ASN A 52 3.49 4.63 -6.44
CA ASN A 52 3.58 5.06 -7.84
C ASN A 52 2.22 5.06 -8.54
N SER A 53 1.36 4.09 -8.20
CA SER A 53 0.04 4.01 -8.80
C SER A 53 -0.93 3.17 -8.00
N ILE A 54 -2.21 3.44 -8.24
CA ILE A 54 -3.32 2.57 -7.88
C ILE A 54 -4.06 2.24 -9.18
N SER A 55 -4.23 0.97 -9.49
CA SER A 55 -4.93 0.50 -10.68
C SER A 55 -6.15 -0.30 -10.27
N ILE A 56 -7.29 -0.01 -10.90
CA ILE A 56 -8.49 -0.83 -10.86
C ILE A 56 -8.50 -1.60 -12.17
N LYS A 57 -8.23 -2.91 -12.10
CA LYS A 57 -7.93 -3.75 -13.26
C LYS A 57 -9.06 -3.66 -14.30
N GLY A 58 -8.70 -3.29 -15.52
CA GLY A 58 -9.63 -3.16 -16.64
C GLY A 58 -10.49 -1.90 -16.65
N ILE A 59 -10.30 -0.99 -15.69
CA ILE A 59 -11.07 0.26 -15.58
C ILE A 59 -10.15 1.47 -15.73
N GLN A 60 -9.29 1.74 -14.74
CA GLN A 60 -8.47 2.95 -14.72
C GLN A 60 -7.22 2.76 -13.86
N THR A 61 -6.14 3.46 -14.25
CA THR A 61 -4.93 3.58 -13.44
C THR A 61 -4.73 5.03 -13.03
N TYR A 62 -4.50 5.24 -11.75
CA TYR A 62 -4.23 6.54 -11.14
C TYR A 62 -2.74 6.63 -10.84
N PRO A 63 -1.98 7.47 -11.59
CA PRO A 63 -0.59 7.73 -11.25
C PRO A 63 -0.51 8.54 -9.95
N LEU A 64 0.43 8.16 -9.09
CA LEU A 64 0.72 8.78 -7.80
C LEU A 64 2.22 9.01 -7.68
N SER A 65 2.60 9.90 -6.77
CA SER A 65 4.00 10.11 -6.38
C SER A 65 4.05 10.41 -4.89
N LYS A 66 3.40 9.54 -4.11
CA LYS A 66 3.27 9.73 -2.66
C LYS A 66 4.28 8.87 -1.94
N THR A 67 5.17 9.52 -1.23
CA THR A 67 6.09 8.85 -0.32
C THR A 67 5.36 8.38 0.95
N LEU A 68 5.57 7.12 1.29
CA LEU A 68 5.09 6.46 2.52
C LEU A 68 6.30 6.13 3.41
N GLU A 69 6.40 6.85 4.53
CA GLU A 69 7.35 6.50 5.59
C GLU A 69 6.97 5.16 6.24
N ILE A 70 7.89 4.59 7.02
CA ILE A 70 7.66 3.32 7.73
C ILE A 70 6.44 3.47 8.65
N SER A 71 5.54 2.49 8.61
CA SER A 71 4.27 2.48 9.38
C SER A 71 3.29 3.62 9.02
N GLN A 72 3.52 4.35 7.92
CA GLN A 72 2.60 5.37 7.45
C GLN A 72 1.47 4.75 6.61
N ASN A 73 0.29 5.33 6.79
CA ASN A 73 -0.90 5.03 5.99
C ASN A 73 -1.20 6.17 5.01
N TYR A 74 -1.85 5.83 3.90
CA TYR A 74 -2.35 6.76 2.91
C TYR A 74 -3.77 6.39 2.50
N GLU A 75 -4.65 7.38 2.63
CA GLU A 75 -6.03 7.28 2.20
C GLU A 75 -6.15 7.74 0.76
N PHE A 76 -6.78 6.92 -0.07
CA PHE A 76 -7.08 7.20 -1.46
C PHE A 76 -8.57 7.05 -1.71
N GLU A 77 -9.16 8.05 -2.36
CA GLU A 77 -10.56 8.06 -2.74
C GLU A 77 -10.69 8.51 -4.19
N THR A 78 -11.52 7.80 -4.96
CA THR A 78 -11.80 8.17 -6.35
C THR A 78 -13.16 7.64 -6.79
N ASN A 79 -13.75 8.28 -7.79
CA ASN A 79 -14.97 7.82 -8.43
C ASN A 79 -14.63 7.17 -9.78
N ILE A 80 -15.21 6.00 -10.03
CA ILE A 80 -15.16 5.33 -11.33
C ILE A 80 -16.53 5.27 -11.97
N LEU A 81 -16.55 4.88 -13.25
CA LEU A 81 -17.77 4.53 -13.96
C LEU A 81 -18.59 3.52 -13.16
N SER A 82 -19.91 3.69 -13.18
CA SER A 82 -20.85 2.85 -12.44
C SER A 82 -20.61 1.37 -12.71
N GLN A 83 -20.41 0.62 -11.64
CA GLN A 83 -20.31 -0.83 -11.64
C GLN A 83 -21.58 -1.42 -10.99
N PRO A 84 -22.12 -2.53 -11.52
CA PRO A 84 -23.23 -3.22 -10.88
C PRO A 84 -22.88 -3.68 -9.45
N ILE A 85 -23.86 -3.63 -8.54
CA ILE A 85 -23.73 -4.21 -7.19
C ILE A 85 -23.40 -5.70 -7.32
N GLY A 86 -22.47 -6.20 -6.49
CA GLY A 86 -21.95 -7.57 -6.56
C GLY A 86 -20.79 -7.77 -7.53
N THR A 87 -20.42 -6.75 -8.33
CA THR A 87 -19.25 -6.83 -9.21
C THR A 87 -17.97 -6.88 -8.36
N LYS A 88 -17.09 -7.83 -8.67
CA LYS A 88 -15.77 -7.93 -8.04
C LYS A 88 -14.76 -7.10 -8.80
N LEU A 89 -14.20 -6.11 -8.12
CA LEU A 89 -13.14 -5.24 -8.63
C LEU A 89 -11.80 -5.69 -8.05
N THR A 90 -10.78 -5.77 -8.91
CA THR A 90 -9.41 -6.05 -8.50
C THR A 90 -8.63 -4.74 -8.46
N ILE A 91 -8.12 -4.40 -7.29
CA ILE A 91 -7.33 -3.20 -7.03
C ILE A 91 -5.88 -3.61 -6.84
N ILE A 92 -4.98 -2.93 -7.53
CA ILE A 92 -3.53 -3.16 -7.49
C ILE A 92 -2.88 -1.84 -7.06
N ALA A 93 -2.21 -1.83 -5.92
CA ALA A 93 -1.37 -0.71 -5.51
C ALA A 93 0.09 -1.06 -5.79
N SER A 94 0.79 -0.19 -6.50
CA SER A 94 2.21 -0.35 -6.81
C SER A 94 3.05 0.71 -6.10
N ALA A 95 4.16 0.27 -5.52
CA ALA A 95 5.12 1.16 -4.88
C ALA A 95 6.54 0.77 -5.27
N SER A 96 7.44 1.75 -5.27
CA SER A 96 8.87 1.52 -5.45
C SER A 96 9.62 1.71 -4.15
N THR A 97 10.62 0.86 -3.96
CA THR A 97 11.63 0.98 -2.93
C THR A 97 12.70 2.01 -3.32
N PRO A 98 13.55 2.47 -2.38
CA PRO A 98 14.59 3.45 -2.68
C PRO A 98 15.67 2.93 -3.64
N ASP A 99 15.87 1.61 -3.72
CA ASP A 99 16.74 0.95 -4.70
C ASP A 99 16.08 0.74 -6.07
N GLY A 100 14.88 1.28 -6.28
CA GLY A 100 14.18 1.28 -7.58
C GLY A 100 13.42 -0.01 -7.89
N LYS A 101 13.31 -0.96 -6.97
CA LYS A 101 12.48 -2.16 -7.16
C LYS A 101 11.02 -1.82 -6.95
N THR A 102 10.16 -2.42 -7.77
CA THR A 102 8.70 -2.28 -7.63
C THR A 102 8.14 -3.44 -6.81
N ILE A 103 7.26 -3.12 -5.88
CA ILE A 103 6.42 -4.05 -5.14
C ILE A 103 4.95 -3.74 -5.44
N GLU A 104 4.13 -4.77 -5.45
CA GLU A 104 2.70 -4.65 -5.72
C GLU A 104 1.90 -5.40 -4.67
N VAL A 105 0.72 -4.87 -4.34
CA VAL A 105 -0.27 -5.55 -3.52
C VAL A 105 -1.61 -5.53 -4.24
N ILE A 106 -2.31 -6.66 -4.16
CA ILE A 106 -3.59 -6.88 -4.82
C ILE A 106 -4.67 -7.06 -3.76
N LYS A 107 -5.79 -6.37 -3.92
CA LYS A 107 -6.99 -6.54 -3.11
C LYS A 107 -8.21 -6.65 -4.01
N ASN A 108 -9.05 -7.65 -3.75
CA ASN A 108 -10.36 -7.74 -4.40
C ASN A 108 -11.40 -7.13 -3.48
N VAL A 109 -12.29 -6.33 -4.06
CA VAL A 109 -13.41 -5.70 -3.37
C VAL A 109 -14.68 -5.92 -4.18
N GLU A 110 -15.79 -6.16 -3.51
CA GLU A 110 -17.09 -6.28 -4.15
C GLU A 110 -17.83 -4.96 -4.04
N VAL A 111 -18.53 -4.57 -5.10
CA VAL A 111 -19.35 -3.35 -5.11
C VAL A 111 -20.56 -3.55 -4.20
N MET A 112 -20.61 -2.78 -3.12
CA MET A 112 -21.70 -2.75 -2.15
C MET A 112 -22.66 -1.60 -2.45
N PRO A 113 -23.91 -1.67 -1.96
CA PRO A 113 -24.81 -0.51 -1.96
C PRO A 113 -24.31 0.62 -1.05
#